data_AF-A0A3N5R0I1-F1
#
_entry.id   AF-A0A3N5R0I1-F1
#
_cell.length_a   1.000
_cell.length_b   1.000
_cell.length_c   1.000
_cell.angle_alpha   90.00
_cell.angle_beta   90.00
_cell.angle_gamma   90.00
#
_symmetry.space_group_name_H-M   'P 1'
#
loop_
_entity.id
_entity.type
_entity.pdbx_description
1 polymer ?
#
loop_
_entity_poly.entity_id
_entity_poly.type
_entity_poly.pdbx_seq_one_letter_code
_entity_poly.pdbx_strand_id
1 'polypeptide(L)'
;MLQKNLNEENTEIKNKAYELYEKHGFKDGNDFVDWLEAEKETGLRSREKRRKRTQNILFSIVGLLGIIVAILLIMLFRNGPTTERSEKSVSDLKVMMLVLDQKADEEIVAFGDTHFDFDQSTLTHDAKIQLDKDVRVLNENPKMKVRMAGYTSAKGTEDSNQ
;
A
#
# COMPACT_ATOMS: atom_id res chain seq x y z
N MET A 1 -3.22 -1.17 -24.96
CA MET A 1 -4.32 -0.21 -24.67
C MET A 1 -4.29 1.02 -25.57
N LEU A 2 -3.14 1.69 -25.72
CA LEU A 2 -3.03 2.92 -26.52
C LEU A 2 -3.48 2.75 -27.99
N GLN A 3 -2.97 1.73 -28.68
CA GLN A 3 -3.32 1.44 -30.08
C GLN A 3 -4.81 1.11 -30.29
N LYS A 4 -5.44 0.44 -29.33
CA LYS A 4 -6.87 0.12 -29.39
C LYS A 4 -7.72 1.39 -29.33
N ASN A 5 -7.37 2.32 -28.45
CA ASN A 5 -8.06 3.62 -28.32
C ASN A 5 -7.88 4.48 -29.57
N LEU A 6 -6.67 4.51 -30.15
CA LEU A 6 -6.39 5.21 -31.41
C LEU A 6 -7.25 4.66 -32.56
N ASN A 7 -7.41 3.33 -32.62
CA ASN A 7 -8.23 2.69 -33.65
C ASN A 7 -9.73 2.99 -33.50
N GLU A 8 -10.21 3.04 -32.25
CA GLU A 8 -11.59 3.39 -31.93
C GLU A 8 -11.89 4.87 -32.22
N GLU A 9 -11.00 5.80 -31.85
CA GLU A 9 -11.14 7.23 -32.13
C GLU A 9 -11.11 7.52 -33.64
N ASN A 10 -10.22 6.87 -34.40
CA ASN A 10 -10.20 6.95 -35.86
C ASN A 10 -11.49 6.42 -36.50
N THR A 11 -12.11 5.41 -35.90
CA THR A 11 -13.40 4.87 -36.37
C THR A 11 -14.54 5.85 -36.09
N GLU A 12 -14.56 6.48 -34.91
CA GLU A 12 -15.56 7.50 -34.55
C GLU A 12 -15.46 8.73 -35.45
N ILE A 13 -14.24 9.24 -35.70
CA ILE A 13 -13.99 10.35 -36.62
C ILE A 13 -14.48 10.01 -38.02
N LYS A 14 -14.18 8.80 -38.51
CA LYS A 14 -14.59 8.36 -39.85
C LYS A 14 -16.12 8.30 -39.99
N ASN A 15 -16.81 7.70 -39.03
CA ASN A 15 -18.27 7.60 -39.09
C ASN A 15 -18.92 8.99 -39.05
N LYS A 16 -18.41 9.87 -38.19
CA LYS A 16 -18.95 11.23 -38.05
C LYS A 16 -18.68 12.12 -39.27
N ALA A 17 -17.52 11.96 -39.89
CA ALA A 17 -17.20 12.62 -41.16
C ALA A 17 -18.19 12.19 -42.25
N TYR A 18 -18.55 10.90 -42.29
CA TYR A 18 -19.52 10.37 -43.24
C TYR A 18 -20.94 10.88 -42.97
N GLU A 19 -21.35 11.01 -41.70
CA GLU A 19 -22.63 11.63 -41.33
C GLU A 19 -22.73 13.10 -41.76
N LEU A 20 -21.65 13.88 -41.55
CA LEU A 20 -21.59 15.28 -41.99
C LEU A 20 -21.67 15.38 -43.51
N TYR A 21 -20.96 14.49 -44.20
CA TYR A 21 -20.97 14.38 -45.64
C TYR A 21 -22.36 14.08 -46.22
N GLU A 22 -23.06 13.08 -45.67
CA GLU A 22 -24.44 12.78 -46.07
C GLU A 22 -25.40 13.93 -45.77
N LYS A 23 -25.21 14.61 -44.63
CA LYS A 23 -26.01 15.78 -44.24
C LYS A 23 -25.82 16.97 -45.19
N HIS A 24 -24.65 17.11 -45.80
CA HIS A 24 -24.38 18.09 -46.84
C HIS A 24 -24.97 17.74 -48.22
N GLY A 25 -25.65 16.59 -48.33
CA GLY A 25 -26.42 16.20 -49.51
C GLY A 25 -25.66 15.33 -50.50
N PHE A 26 -24.44 14.92 -50.17
CA PHE A 26 -23.66 13.97 -50.95
C PHE A 26 -24.04 12.54 -50.57
N LYS A 27 -23.88 11.59 -51.50
CA LYS A 27 -24.32 10.19 -51.30
C LYS A 27 -23.21 9.16 -51.33
N ASP A 28 -22.07 9.48 -51.96
CA ASP A 28 -20.92 8.58 -52.09
C ASP A 28 -19.62 9.39 -52.12
N GLY A 29 -18.70 9.10 -51.19
CA GLY A 29 -17.37 9.74 -51.13
C GLY A 29 -16.99 10.24 -49.74
N ASN A 30 -15.81 10.86 -49.66
CA ASN A 30 -15.32 11.51 -48.45
C ASN A 30 -14.89 12.95 -48.81
N ASP A 31 -15.41 13.95 -48.11
CA ASP A 31 -14.89 15.31 -48.17
C ASP A 31 -13.91 15.58 -47.03
N PHE A 32 -12.83 16.30 -47.35
CA PHE A 32 -11.78 16.63 -46.39
C PHE A 32 -12.27 17.64 -45.34
N VAL A 33 -13.16 18.55 -45.73
CA VAL A 33 -13.72 19.55 -44.81
C VAL A 33 -14.57 18.88 -43.73
N ASP A 34 -15.41 17.93 -44.12
CA ASP A 34 -16.25 17.16 -43.19
C ASP A 34 -15.41 16.28 -42.25
N TRP A 35 -14.30 15.74 -42.74
CA TRP A 35 -13.35 15.00 -41.90
C TRP A 35 -12.67 15.90 -40.86
N LEU A 36 -12.22 17.09 -41.25
CA LEU A 36 -11.64 18.06 -40.31
C LEU A 36 -12.65 18.54 -39.27
N GLU A 37 -13.90 18.74 -39.65
CA GLU A 37 -14.96 19.13 -38.73
C GLU A 37 -15.27 18.01 -37.74
N ALA A 38 -15.36 16.76 -38.22
CA ALA A 38 -15.51 15.58 -37.37
C ALA A 38 -14.35 15.42 -36.38
N GLU A 39 -13.10 15.59 -36.81
CA GLU A 39 -11.91 15.54 -35.95
C GLU A 39 -11.96 16.63 -34.87
N LYS A 40 -12.33 17.86 -35.24
CA LYS A 40 -12.46 18.96 -34.28
C LYS A 40 -13.52 18.67 -33.22
N GLU A 41 -14.70 18.18 -33.62
CA GLU A 41 -15.80 17.91 -32.69
C GLU A 41 -15.52 16.71 -31.77
N THR A 42 -14.95 15.64 -32.31
CA THR A 42 -14.55 14.45 -31.53
C THR A 42 -13.39 14.79 -30.58
N GLY A 43 -12.41 15.57 -31.03
CA GLY A 43 -11.30 16.06 -30.21
C GLY A 43 -11.75 16.95 -29.04
N LEU A 44 -12.78 17.78 -29.24
CA LEU A 44 -13.38 18.58 -28.15
C LEU A 44 -14.08 17.68 -27.12
N ARG A 45 -14.88 16.71 -27.58
CA ARG A 45 -15.54 15.72 -26.69
C ARG A 45 -14.54 14.87 -25.92
N SER A 46 -13.47 14.42 -26.56
CA SER A 46 -12.44 13.58 -25.92
C SER A 46 -11.68 14.37 -24.85
N ARG A 47 -11.36 15.65 -25.11
CA ARG A 47 -10.77 16.57 -24.12
C ARG A 47 -11.68 16.80 -22.92
N GLU A 48 -12.98 17.04 -23.13
CA GLU A 48 -13.94 17.21 -22.04
C GLU A 48 -14.08 15.94 -21.18
N LYS A 49 -14.19 14.77 -21.83
CA LYS A 49 -14.26 13.47 -21.15
C LYS A 49 -13.00 13.20 -20.33
N ARG A 50 -11.83 13.53 -20.89
CA ARG A 50 -10.53 13.41 -20.19
C ARG A 50 -10.47 14.35 -18.99
N ARG A 51 -10.91 15.61 -19.14
CA ARG A 51 -10.97 16.60 -18.07
C ARG A 51 -11.89 16.17 -16.92
N LYS A 52 -13.11 15.70 -17.23
CA LYS A 52 -14.04 15.16 -16.22
C LYS A 52 -13.45 13.95 -15.50
N ARG A 53 -12.82 13.03 -16.24
CA ARG A 53 -12.13 11.87 -15.65
C ARG A 53 -11.01 12.29 -14.69
N THR A 54 -10.18 13.25 -15.07
CA THR A 54 -9.12 13.77 -14.18
C THR A 54 -9.69 14.49 -12.96
N GLN A 55 -10.79 15.24 -13.10
CA GLN A 55 -11.46 15.87 -11.95
C GLN A 55 -12.04 14.83 -10.98
N ASN A 56 -12.68 13.78 -11.49
CA ASN A 56 -13.21 12.70 -10.66
C ASN A 56 -12.09 11.94 -9.92
N ILE A 57 -10.95 11.70 -10.59
CA ILE A 57 -9.77 11.10 -9.95
C ILE A 57 -9.22 12.03 -8.86
N LEU A 58 -9.11 13.34 -9.13
CA LEU A 58 -8.65 14.31 -8.15
C LEU A 58 -9.56 14.37 -6.93
N PHE A 59 -10.89 14.43 -7.12
CA PHE A 59 -11.86 14.39 -6.02
C PHE A 59 -11.78 13.09 -5.22
N SER A 60 -11.58 11.95 -5.90
CA SER A 60 -11.38 10.66 -5.22
C SER A 60 -10.12 10.66 -4.36
N ILE A 61 -9.00 11.19 -4.86
CA ILE A 61 -7.75 11.33 -4.11
C ILE A 61 -7.94 12.26 -2.90
N VAL A 62 -8.55 13.43 -3.10
CA VAL A 62 -8.82 14.38 -2.02
C VAL A 62 -9.73 13.78 -0.95
N GLY A 63 -10.77 13.05 -1.35
CA GLY A 63 -11.64 12.32 -0.42
C GLY A 63 -10.88 11.26 0.38
N LEU A 64 -10.00 10.50 -0.28
CA LEU A 64 -9.20 9.46 0.35
C LEU A 64 -8.18 10.07 1.34
N LEU A 65 -7.54 11.18 0.98
CA LEU A 65 -6.70 11.97 1.88
C LEU A 65 -7.49 12.51 3.08
N GLY A 66 -8.70 13.02 2.86
CA GLY A 66 -9.58 13.48 3.93
C GLY A 66 -9.95 12.36 4.91
N ILE A 67 -10.23 11.15 4.40
CA ILE A 67 -10.48 9.96 5.24
C ILE A 67 -9.24 9.60 6.05
N ILE A 68 -8.05 9.61 5.45
CA ILE A 68 -6.78 9.35 6.16
C ILE A 68 -6.58 10.38 7.28
N VAL A 69 -6.77 11.67 7.00
CA VAL A 69 -6.65 12.74 7.99
C VAL A 69 -7.69 12.55 9.11
N ALA A 70 -8.93 12.19 8.79
CA ALA A 70 -9.96 11.90 9.79
C ALA A 70 -9.59 10.68 10.67
N ILE A 71 -9.04 9.61 10.08
CA ILE A 71 -8.54 8.44 10.82
C ILE A 71 -7.40 8.85 11.75
N LEU A 72 -6.43 9.66 11.26
CA LEU A 72 -5.33 10.17 12.08
C LEU A 72 -5.83 11.06 13.22
N LEU A 73 -6.78 11.95 12.97
CA LEU A 73 -7.40 12.76 14.02
C LEU A 73 -8.15 11.89 15.02
N ILE A 74 -8.89 10.88 14.58
CA ILE A 74 -9.54 9.91 15.45
C ILE A 74 -8.51 9.13 16.28
N MET A 75 -7.36 8.77 15.70
CA MET A 75 -6.25 8.16 16.45
C MET A 75 -5.62 9.12 17.46
N LEU A 76 -5.57 10.43 17.17
CA LEU A 76 -5.06 11.45 18.08
C LEU A 76 -6.03 11.78 19.23
N PHE A 77 -7.34 11.71 18.99
CA PHE A 77 -8.39 12.03 19.99
C PHE A 77 -8.98 10.81 20.71
N ARG A 78 -8.75 9.58 20.22
CA ARG A 78 -8.98 8.36 20.99
C ARG A 78 -7.81 8.20 21.95
N ASN A 79 -7.95 8.70 23.17
CA ASN A 79 -7.01 8.47 24.26
C ASN A 79 -6.75 6.95 24.44
N GLY A 80 -5.56 6.49 24.05
CA GLY A 80 -5.04 5.13 24.23
C GLY A 80 -3.81 4.87 23.34
N PRO A 81 -2.70 4.30 23.86
CA PRO A 81 -1.35 4.62 23.38
C PRO A 81 -0.84 3.75 22.20
N THR A 82 0.23 4.31 21.61
CA THR A 82 1.35 3.67 20.88
C THR A 82 1.09 3.04 19.51
N THR A 83 1.20 3.88 18.47
CA THR A 83 1.68 3.45 17.15
C THR A 83 3.22 3.54 17.11
N GLU A 84 3.90 2.67 17.87
CA GLU A 84 5.37 2.50 17.84
C GLU A 84 5.80 1.13 17.25
N ARG A 85 4.83 0.27 16.89
CA ARG A 85 5.07 -1.17 16.71
C ARG A 85 5.71 -1.60 15.38
N SER A 86 5.55 -0.83 14.29
CA SER A 86 5.96 -1.28 12.95
C SER A 86 7.41 -0.94 12.59
N GLU A 87 7.96 0.16 13.12
CA GLU A 87 9.35 0.52 12.85
C GLU A 87 10.28 -0.21 13.83
N LYS A 88 9.84 -0.36 15.08
CA LYS A 88 10.51 -1.19 16.08
C LYS A 88 10.58 -2.66 15.63
N SER A 89 9.49 -3.27 15.16
CA SER A 89 9.53 -4.68 14.74
C SER A 89 10.47 -4.96 13.57
N VAL A 90 10.56 -4.04 12.59
CA VAL A 90 11.47 -4.21 11.44
C VAL A 90 12.93 -3.95 11.85
N SER A 91 13.15 -3.01 12.76
CA SER A 91 14.47 -2.73 13.34
C SER A 91 14.95 -3.90 14.19
N ASP A 92 14.11 -4.41 15.07
CA ASP A 92 14.37 -5.58 15.92
C ASP A 92 14.64 -6.82 15.06
N LEU A 93 13.86 -7.02 13.99
CA LEU A 93 14.07 -8.13 13.05
C LEU A 93 15.39 -7.99 12.29
N LYS A 94 15.79 -6.77 11.92
CA LYS A 94 17.09 -6.50 11.31
C LYS A 94 18.26 -6.67 12.29
N VAL A 95 18.09 -6.27 13.55
CA VAL A 95 19.09 -6.48 14.62
C VAL A 95 19.23 -7.97 14.93
N MET A 96 18.14 -8.72 15.04
CA MET A 96 18.16 -10.18 15.16
C MET A 96 18.87 -10.82 13.96
N MET A 97 18.55 -10.38 12.74
CA MET A 97 19.16 -10.92 11.52
C MET A 97 20.67 -10.64 11.45
N LEU A 98 21.16 -9.50 11.96
CA LEU A 98 22.58 -9.15 11.97
C LEU A 98 23.41 -9.92 13.01
N VAL A 99 22.77 -10.40 14.09
CA VAL A 99 23.44 -11.16 15.17
C VAL A 99 23.52 -12.66 14.85
N LEU A 100 22.74 -13.13 13.88
CA LEU A 100 22.58 -14.56 13.59
C LEU A 100 23.26 -14.91 12.27
N ASP A 101 24.26 -15.80 12.30
CA ASP A 101 24.92 -16.36 11.11
C ASP A 101 23.92 -17.26 10.36
N GLN A 102 23.09 -16.63 9.52
CA GLN A 102 21.88 -17.22 8.96
C GLN A 102 22.23 -18.08 7.74
N LYS A 103 21.82 -19.35 7.75
CA LYS A 103 21.78 -20.17 6.53
C LYS A 103 20.56 -19.76 5.71
N ALA A 104 20.74 -19.59 4.40
CA ALA A 104 19.73 -19.04 3.49
C ALA A 104 18.43 -19.85 3.38
N ASP A 105 18.37 -21.04 3.97
CA ASP A 105 17.31 -22.03 3.75
C ASP A 105 16.38 -22.18 4.97
N GLU A 106 16.51 -21.34 6.00
CA GLU A 106 15.71 -21.42 7.23
C GLU A 106 14.59 -20.37 7.26
N GLU A 107 13.33 -20.82 7.33
CA GLU A 107 12.18 -19.95 7.61
C GLU A 107 12.19 -19.55 9.10
N ILE A 108 12.48 -18.28 9.38
CA ILE A 108 12.56 -17.76 10.75
C ILE A 108 11.24 -17.09 11.14
N VAL A 109 10.62 -17.61 12.18
CA VAL A 109 9.50 -16.96 12.86
C VAL A 109 10.07 -16.19 14.06
N ALA A 110 9.94 -14.87 14.04
CA ALA A 110 10.31 -14.02 15.16
C ALA A 110 9.11 -13.85 16.10
N PHE A 111 9.28 -14.24 17.35
CA PHE A 111 8.31 -14.00 18.41
C PHE A 111 8.51 -12.61 19.01
N GLY A 112 7.45 -12.02 19.55
CA GLY A 112 7.48 -10.64 20.04
C GLY A 112 8.49 -10.44 21.16
N ASP A 113 9.13 -9.27 21.18
CA ASP A 113 10.14 -8.96 22.20
C ASP A 113 9.51 -8.77 23.59
N THR A 114 9.92 -9.61 24.52
CA THR A 114 9.45 -9.60 25.91
C THR A 114 10.37 -8.70 26.73
N HIS A 115 9.84 -7.54 27.11
CA HIS A 115 10.60 -6.57 27.89
C HIS A 115 10.45 -6.82 29.38
N PHE A 116 11.54 -6.62 30.11
CA PHE A 116 11.57 -6.58 31.56
C PHE A 116 11.75 -5.15 32.05
N ASP A 117 11.23 -4.88 33.24
CA ASP A 117 11.55 -3.63 33.95
C ASP A 117 13.04 -3.63 34.35
N PHE A 118 13.60 -2.43 34.56
CA PHE A 118 15.00 -2.28 34.94
C PHE A 118 15.31 -3.08 36.21
N ASP A 119 16.36 -3.92 36.16
CA ASP A 119 16.81 -4.77 37.26
C ASP A 119 15.74 -5.75 37.78
N GLN A 120 14.82 -6.16 36.90
CA GLN A 120 13.79 -7.15 37.19
C GLN A 120 13.84 -8.29 36.18
N SER A 121 13.58 -9.52 36.65
CA SER A 121 13.35 -10.69 35.79
C SER A 121 11.89 -11.13 35.78
N THR A 122 11.01 -10.35 36.43
CA THR A 122 9.58 -10.67 36.54
C THR A 122 8.87 -10.27 35.25
N LEU A 123 8.15 -11.23 34.65
CA LEU A 123 7.31 -10.95 33.48
C LEU A 123 6.11 -10.07 33.86
N THR A 124 5.93 -8.99 33.10
CA THR A 124 4.73 -8.16 33.16
C THR A 124 3.49 -8.95 32.71
N HIS A 125 2.31 -8.44 33.01
CA HIS A 125 1.06 -9.09 32.58
C HIS A 125 0.96 -9.21 31.05
N ASP A 126 1.33 -8.15 30.33
CA ASP A 126 1.31 -8.12 28.88
C ASP A 126 2.34 -9.07 28.26
N ALA A 127 3.52 -9.19 28.88
CA ALA A 127 4.54 -10.16 28.49
C ALA A 127 4.03 -11.60 28.59
N LYS A 128 3.30 -11.94 29.65
CA LYS A 128 2.68 -13.27 29.79
C LYS A 128 1.65 -13.53 28.70
N ILE A 129 0.79 -12.55 28.40
CA ILE A 129 -0.21 -12.67 27.32
C ILE A 129 0.47 -12.89 25.96
N GLN A 130 1.59 -12.23 25.70
CA GLN A 130 2.34 -12.42 24.46
C GLN A 130 2.97 -13.82 24.41
N LEU A 131 3.62 -14.24 25.49
CA LEU A 131 4.23 -15.57 25.60
C LEU A 131 3.20 -16.70 25.40
N ASP A 132 1.98 -16.55 25.94
CA ASP A 132 0.90 -17.54 25.75
C ASP A 132 0.52 -17.72 24.27
N LYS A 133 0.63 -16.67 23.45
CA LYS A 133 0.40 -16.76 22.00
C LYS A 133 1.54 -17.48 21.31
N ASP A 134 2.77 -17.17 21.69
CA ASP A 134 3.97 -17.78 21.11
C ASP A 134 4.01 -19.28 21.42
N VAL A 135 3.68 -19.67 22.66
CA VAL A 135 3.53 -21.07 23.10
C VAL A 135 2.49 -21.81 22.26
N ARG A 136 1.37 -21.17 21.90
CA ARG A 136 0.36 -21.79 21.03
C ARG A 136 0.93 -22.14 19.65
N VAL A 137 1.66 -21.21 19.03
CA VAL A 137 2.31 -21.42 17.73
C VAL A 137 3.32 -22.57 17.82
N LEU A 138 4.10 -22.63 18.90
CA LEU A 138 5.07 -23.71 19.11
C LEU A 138 4.41 -25.08 19.29
N ASN A 139 3.29 -25.14 20.02
CA ASN A 139 2.52 -26.37 20.20
C ASN A 139 1.90 -26.86 18.89
N GLU A 140 1.48 -25.95 18.02
CA GLU A 140 0.97 -26.27 16.68
C GLU A 140 2.09 -26.74 15.73
N ASN A 141 3.36 -26.42 16.04
CA ASN A 141 4.53 -26.71 15.21
C ASN A 141 5.64 -27.45 15.99
N PRO A 142 5.42 -28.70 16.45
CA PRO A 142 6.31 -29.38 17.39
C PRO A 142 7.71 -29.73 16.85
N LYS A 143 7.93 -29.59 15.53
CA LYS A 143 9.24 -29.78 14.89
C LYS A 143 10.06 -28.49 14.83
N MET A 144 9.46 -27.34 15.16
CA MET A 144 10.12 -26.05 15.17
C MET A 144 11.24 -26.06 16.22
N LYS A 145 12.43 -25.60 15.83
CA LYS A 145 13.56 -25.41 16.75
C LYS A 145 13.51 -23.99 17.27
N VAL A 146 13.57 -23.82 18.58
CA VAL A 146 13.52 -22.52 19.23
C VAL A 146 14.94 -22.09 19.61
N ARG A 147 15.27 -20.84 19.30
CA ARG A 147 16.46 -20.16 19.83
C ARG A 147 16.00 -18.93 20.59
N MET A 148 16.45 -18.81 21.84
CA MET A 148 16.17 -17.67 22.70
C MET A 148 17.45 -16.86 22.88
N ALA A 149 17.34 -15.54 22.82
CA ALA A 149 18.42 -14.61 23.12
C ALA A 149 17.88 -13.55 24.08
N GLY A 150 18.56 -13.36 25.20
CA GLY A 150 18.25 -12.30 26.16
C GLY A 150 19.13 -11.09 25.87
N TYR A 151 18.54 -9.90 25.93
CA TYR A 151 19.27 -8.65 25.79
C TYR A 151 19.01 -7.77 27.02
N THR A 152 20.07 -7.16 27.53
CA THR A 152 20.01 -6.16 28.60
C THR A 152 20.28 -4.79 28.00
N SER A 153 19.70 -3.75 28.61
CA SER A 153 19.97 -2.37 28.19
C SER A 153 21.42 -2.00 28.49
N ALA A 154 21.95 -0.96 27.84
CA ALA A 154 23.29 -0.44 28.12
C ALA A 154 23.44 0.20 29.53
N LYS A 155 22.39 0.16 30.36
CA LYS A 155 22.39 0.67 31.73
C LYS A 155 22.89 -0.41 32.67
N GLY A 156 23.91 -0.13 33.47
CA GLY A 156 24.55 -1.10 34.38
C GLY A 156 26.01 -1.35 34.01
N THR A 157 26.70 -2.20 34.77
CA THR A 157 28.04 -2.71 34.41
C THR A 157 27.92 -3.90 33.48
N GLU A 158 28.98 -4.22 32.73
CA GLU A 158 29.03 -5.45 31.92
C GLU A 158 28.75 -6.70 32.77
N ASP A 159 29.38 -6.80 33.94
CA ASP A 159 29.16 -7.90 34.89
C ASP A 159 27.71 -8.02 35.39
N SER A 160 26.95 -6.92 35.40
CA SER A 160 25.53 -6.94 35.81
C SER A 160 24.59 -7.29 34.66
N ASN A 161 25.06 -7.19 33.42
CA ASN A 161 24.27 -7.29 32.20
C ASN A 161 24.50 -8.59 31.41
N GLN A 162 25.38 -9.46 31.91
CA GLN A 162 25.71 -10.81 31.40
C GLN A 162 25.18 -11.89 32.33
#